data_AF-A0AAW2T6W0-F1
#
_entry.id   AF-A0AAW2T6W0-F1
#
_cell.length_a   1.000
_cell.length_b   1.000
_cell.length_c   1.000
_cell.angle_alpha   90.00
_cell.angle_beta   90.00
_cell.angle_gamma   90.00
#
_symmetry.space_group_name_H-M   'P 1'
#
loop_
_entity.id
_entity.type
_entity.pdbx_description
1 polymer ?
#
loop_
_entity_poly.entity_id
_entity_poly.type
_entity_poly.pdbx_seq_one_letter_code
_entity_poly.pdbx_strand_id
1 'polypeptide(L)'
;MVRSSPNHQDKFIEDFTFITRQPVNARTDEANQISYEDLRKAVMEYWMTMKEYYKAAVDAFSRKDYENAQVFLEEGSFYMRKAREADEKSAEKLIEDSEEEEEFSLNMHYLEPKDALHHMKLHLTSLSAFCYLKFVVGIDDGDKKDVRRKRLITKLLEKEGIPWTEEGNGWTISIRVDEIDPKKLSFANK
;
A
#
# COMPACT_ATOMS: atom_id res chain seq x y z
N MET A 1 26.32 13.01 51.34
CA MET A 1 26.64 14.25 50.57
C MET A 1 27.56 13.78 49.45
N VAL A 2 27.04 13.48 48.25
CA VAL A 2 26.93 14.37 47.09
C VAL A 2 25.71 13.97 46.25
N ARG A 3 24.93 14.96 45.80
CA ARG A 3 23.90 14.88 44.77
C ARG A 3 24.56 15.05 43.38
N SER A 4 24.07 14.35 42.35
CA SER A 4 23.44 15.00 41.16
C SER A 4 23.33 14.07 39.94
N SER A 5 22.10 14.06 39.41
CA SER A 5 21.61 13.86 38.04
C SER A 5 21.97 12.61 37.21
N PRO A 6 20.96 11.81 36.79
CA PRO A 6 21.07 10.92 35.66
C PRO A 6 20.96 11.70 34.34
N ASN A 7 21.95 11.48 33.47
CA ASN A 7 22.02 11.99 32.12
C ASN A 7 20.88 11.38 31.28
N HIS A 8 20.15 12.23 30.56
CA HIS A 8 19.15 11.81 29.59
C HIS A 8 19.85 11.14 28.41
N GLN A 9 19.49 9.90 28.11
CA GLN A 9 19.66 9.36 26.78
C GLN A 9 18.26 9.05 26.25
N ASP A 10 17.97 9.73 25.14
CA ASP A 10 16.74 9.70 24.39
C ASP A 10 16.24 8.28 24.19
N LYS A 11 15.02 8.05 24.68
CA LYS A 11 14.23 6.89 24.28
C LYS A 11 13.75 7.16 22.87
N PHE A 12 14.41 6.55 21.88
CA PHE A 12 13.78 6.28 20.60
C PHE A 12 12.50 5.50 20.88
N ILE A 13 11.35 6.17 20.75
CA ILE A 13 10.05 5.52 20.72
C ILE A 13 9.95 4.94 19.31
N GLU A 14 10.32 3.68 19.16
CA GLU A 14 9.96 2.91 17.97
C GLU A 14 8.43 2.84 17.91
N ASP A 15 7.91 3.38 16.81
CA ASP A 15 6.49 3.49 16.48
C ASP A 15 5.94 2.08 16.19
N PHE A 16 5.55 1.36 17.24
CA PHE A 16 4.99 0.00 17.15
C PHE A 16 3.53 0.04 16.68
N THR A 17 3.27 0.51 15.46
CA THR A 17 2.08 0.11 14.71
C THR A 17 2.45 -1.10 13.87
N PHE A 18 2.07 -2.30 14.31
CA PHE A 18 2.16 -3.49 13.48
C PHE A 18 1.21 -3.32 12.30
N ILE A 19 1.77 -3.09 11.11
CA ILE A 19 1.03 -3.03 9.85
C ILE A 19 0.88 -4.46 9.36
N THR A 20 -0.34 -4.98 9.35
CA THR A 20 -0.66 -6.27 8.73
C THR A 20 -1.57 -6.02 7.53
N ARG A 21 -1.04 -6.25 6.32
CA ARG A 21 -1.87 -6.45 5.11
C ARG A 21 -2.29 -7.91 5.07
N GLN A 22 -3.58 -8.19 4.95
CA GLN A 22 -4.08 -9.53 4.69
C GLN A 22 -4.96 -9.51 3.44
N PRO A 23 -4.65 -10.34 2.42
CA PRO A 23 -5.60 -10.60 1.33
C PRO A 23 -6.80 -11.38 1.90
N VAL A 24 -8.01 -10.96 1.53
CA VAL A 24 -9.25 -11.43 2.14
C VAL A 24 -9.57 -12.88 1.77
N ASN A 25 -8.95 -13.47 0.74
CA ASN A 25 -9.09 -14.90 0.47
C ASN A 25 -7.80 -15.51 -0.11
N ALA A 26 -6.98 -16.15 0.73
CA ALA A 26 -5.92 -17.02 0.25
C ALA A 26 -6.50 -18.29 -0.43
N ARG A 27 -6.93 -18.17 -1.69
CA ARG A 27 -7.24 -19.33 -2.52
C ARG A 27 -5.96 -19.79 -3.22
N THR A 28 -5.52 -20.94 -2.77
CA THR A 28 -4.54 -21.80 -3.44
C THR A 28 -5.25 -22.38 -4.66
N ASP A 29 -5.03 -21.82 -5.84
CA ASP A 29 -5.26 -22.41 -7.17
C ASP A 29 -4.78 -21.31 -8.14
N GLU A 30 -3.69 -21.45 -8.91
CA GLU A 30 -3.68 -22.14 -10.19
C GLU A 30 -2.21 -22.37 -10.62
N ALA A 31 -1.78 -23.63 -10.71
CA ALA A 31 -0.43 -24.03 -11.13
C ALA A 31 -0.13 -23.79 -12.63
N ASN A 32 -0.89 -22.93 -13.32
CA ASN A 32 -0.79 -22.72 -14.77
C ASN A 32 -0.90 -21.26 -15.23
N GLN A 33 -0.98 -20.30 -14.32
CA GLN A 33 -0.87 -18.88 -14.67
C GLN A 33 0.55 -18.37 -14.42
N ILE A 34 1.12 -17.65 -15.40
CA ILE A 34 2.38 -16.91 -15.25
C ILE A 34 2.21 -15.94 -14.07
N SER A 35 3.14 -15.96 -13.11
CA SER A 35 3.05 -15.10 -11.92
C SER A 35 3.36 -13.64 -12.27
N TYR A 36 2.94 -12.70 -11.41
CA TYR A 36 3.30 -11.29 -11.56
C TYR A 36 4.83 -11.10 -11.63
N GLU A 37 5.57 -11.81 -10.79
CA GLU A 37 7.04 -11.74 -10.74
C GLU A 37 7.67 -12.24 -12.05
N ASP A 38 7.15 -13.33 -12.61
CA ASP A 38 7.61 -13.85 -13.91
C ASP A 38 7.33 -12.85 -15.03
N LEU A 39 6.18 -12.16 -15.02
CA LEU A 39 5.86 -11.11 -15.98
C LEU A 39 6.81 -9.91 -15.85
N ARG A 40 7.11 -9.43 -14.63
CA ARG A 40 8.04 -8.31 -14.42
C ARG A 40 9.47 -8.67 -14.83
N LYS A 41 9.89 -9.92 -14.60
CA LYS A 41 11.16 -10.43 -15.11
C LYS A 41 11.19 -10.43 -16.64
N ALA A 42 10.13 -10.91 -17.29
CA ALA A 42 10.02 -10.89 -18.75
C ALA A 42 10.04 -9.46 -19.33
N VAL A 43 9.33 -8.50 -18.70
CA VAL A 43 9.39 -7.07 -19.08
C VAL A 43 10.83 -6.57 -19.07
N MET A 44 11.56 -6.84 -17.99
CA MET A 44 12.95 -6.41 -17.85
C MET A 44 13.84 -7.01 -18.93
N GLU A 45 13.73 -8.32 -19.17
CA GLU A 45 14.49 -9.03 -20.21
C GLU A 45 14.20 -8.47 -21.60
N TYR A 46 12.94 -8.32 -21.98
CA TYR A 46 12.55 -7.76 -23.28
C TYR A 46 13.01 -6.31 -23.44
N TRP A 47 12.96 -5.50 -22.38
CA TRP A 47 13.41 -4.12 -22.44
C TRP A 47 14.92 -4.00 -22.57
N MET A 48 15.69 -4.88 -21.92
CA MET A 48 17.14 -4.97 -22.11
C MET A 48 17.48 -5.37 -23.55
N THR A 49 16.87 -6.43 -24.08
CA THR A 49 17.09 -6.89 -25.46
C THR A 49 16.69 -5.83 -26.49
N MET A 50 15.57 -5.12 -26.29
CA MET A 50 15.17 -3.99 -27.13
C MET A 50 16.25 -2.91 -27.19
N LYS A 51 16.83 -2.54 -26.04
CA LYS A 51 17.91 -1.53 -25.99
C LYS A 51 19.15 -1.98 -26.74
N GLU A 52 19.52 -3.25 -26.64
CA GLU A 52 20.65 -3.82 -27.37
C GLU A 52 20.45 -3.75 -28.88
N TYR A 53 19.26 -4.11 -29.37
CA TYR A 53 18.94 -4.03 -30.79
C TYR A 53 18.91 -2.60 -31.31
N TYR A 54 18.30 -1.65 -30.58
CA TYR A 54 18.33 -0.25 -31.01
C TYR A 54 19.74 0.34 -30.98
N LYS A 55 20.59 -0.07 -30.04
CA LYS A 55 22.01 0.30 -30.05
C LYS A 55 22.72 -0.26 -31.28
N ALA A 56 22.51 -1.54 -31.60
CA ALA A 56 23.07 -2.18 -32.79
C ALA A 56 22.60 -1.51 -34.09
N ALA A 57 21.33 -1.08 -34.15
CA ALA A 57 20.78 -0.34 -35.29
C ALA A 57 21.49 0.99 -35.50
N VAL A 58 21.73 1.76 -34.43
CA VAL A 58 22.47 3.04 -34.48
C VAL A 58 23.92 2.82 -34.92
N ASP A 59 24.57 1.77 -34.40
CA ASP A 59 25.95 1.43 -34.77
C ASP A 59 26.07 1.01 -36.24
N ALA A 60 25.13 0.19 -36.75
CA ALA A 60 25.08 -0.23 -38.16
C ALA A 60 24.82 0.96 -39.09
N PHE A 61 23.87 1.84 -38.71
CA PHE A 61 23.57 3.06 -39.45
C PHE A 61 24.80 3.98 -39.56
N SER A 62 25.54 4.13 -38.46
CA SER A 62 26.77 4.93 -38.42
C SER A 62 27.87 4.38 -39.35
N ARG A 63 27.85 3.06 -39.61
CA ARG A 63 28.73 2.38 -40.56
C ARG A 63 28.19 2.37 -42.00
N LYS A 64 27.05 3.01 -42.25
CA LYS A 64 26.31 3.00 -43.53
C LYS A 64 25.83 1.60 -43.95
N ASP A 65 25.71 0.69 -43.00
CA ASP A 65 25.14 -0.63 -43.18
C ASP A 65 23.63 -0.56 -42.95
N TYR A 66 22.92 -0.01 -43.94
CA TYR A 66 21.51 0.32 -43.81
C TYR A 66 20.61 -0.92 -43.76
N GLU A 67 21.00 -2.01 -44.42
CA GLU A 67 20.26 -3.27 -44.40
C GLU A 67 20.24 -3.85 -42.98
N ASN A 68 21.40 -3.97 -42.34
CA ASN A 68 21.45 -4.45 -40.95
C ASN A 68 20.85 -3.45 -39.96
N ALA A 69 21.00 -2.14 -40.20
CA ALA A 69 20.35 -1.13 -39.37
C ALA A 69 18.81 -1.29 -39.36
N GLN A 70 18.21 -1.58 -40.52
CA GLN A 70 16.78 -1.83 -40.62
C GLN A 70 16.38 -3.13 -39.90
N VAL A 71 17.13 -4.22 -40.10
CA VAL A 71 16.86 -5.50 -39.41
C VAL A 71 16.90 -5.34 -37.89
N PHE A 72 17.93 -4.67 -37.35
CA PHE A 72 18.01 -4.43 -35.91
C PHE A 72 16.89 -3.51 -35.39
N LEU A 73 16.42 -2.57 -36.20
CA LEU A 73 15.28 -1.72 -35.83
C LEU A 73 13.97 -2.51 -35.76
N GLU A 74 13.76 -3.45 -36.69
CA GLU A 74 12.61 -4.36 -36.68
C GLU A 74 12.64 -5.31 -35.48
N GLU A 75 13.79 -5.90 -35.17
CA GLU A 75 13.98 -6.75 -33.97
C GLU A 75 13.76 -5.96 -32.68
N GLY A 76 14.33 -4.75 -32.56
CA GLY A 76 14.08 -3.87 -31.42
C GLY A 76 12.59 -3.55 -31.25
N SER A 77 11.88 -3.29 -32.35
CA SER A 77 10.43 -3.03 -32.34
C SER A 77 9.62 -4.26 -31.91
N PHE A 78 10.06 -5.46 -32.27
CA PHE A 78 9.44 -6.71 -31.83
C PHE A 78 9.56 -6.90 -30.31
N TYR A 79 10.76 -6.73 -29.76
CA TYR A 79 10.97 -6.83 -28.31
C TYR A 79 10.30 -5.68 -27.54
N MET A 80 10.17 -4.49 -28.13
CA MET A 80 9.38 -3.40 -27.57
C MET A 80 7.91 -3.81 -27.39
N ARG A 81 7.32 -4.46 -28.40
CA ARG A 81 5.93 -4.94 -28.32
C ARG A 81 5.77 -5.99 -27.24
N LYS A 82 6.69 -6.96 -27.16
CA LYS A 82 6.70 -7.98 -26.10
C LYS A 82 6.83 -7.40 -24.70
N ALA A 83 7.73 -6.41 -24.51
CA ALA A 83 7.88 -5.73 -23.23
C ALA A 83 6.57 -5.06 -22.81
N ARG A 84 5.90 -4.39 -23.74
CA ARG A 84 4.61 -3.74 -23.50
C ARG A 84 3.50 -4.74 -23.16
N GLU A 85 3.37 -5.81 -23.93
CA GLU A 85 2.36 -6.86 -23.65
C GLU A 85 2.57 -7.53 -22.29
N ALA A 86 3.83 -7.77 -21.90
CA ALA A 86 4.14 -8.33 -20.58
C ALA A 86 3.87 -7.32 -19.44
N ASP A 87 4.11 -6.03 -19.67
CA ASP A 87 3.85 -4.97 -18.70
C ASP A 87 2.35 -4.78 -18.48
N GLU A 88 1.56 -4.73 -19.56
CA GLU A 88 0.10 -4.67 -19.53
C GLU A 88 -0.48 -5.88 -18.76
N LYS A 89 -0.03 -7.10 -19.07
CA LYS A 89 -0.45 -8.30 -18.31
C LYS A 89 -0.05 -8.27 -16.85
N SER A 90 1.12 -7.71 -16.52
CA SER A 90 1.55 -7.58 -15.13
C SER A 90 0.69 -6.57 -14.36
N ALA A 91 0.24 -5.51 -15.04
CA ALA A 91 -0.66 -4.52 -14.47
C ALA A 91 -2.07 -5.09 -14.28
N GLU A 92 -2.58 -5.86 -15.25
CA GLU A 92 -3.84 -6.60 -15.11
C GLU A 92 -3.79 -7.52 -13.89
N LYS A 93 -2.70 -8.28 -13.72
CA LYS A 93 -2.54 -9.16 -12.57
C LYS A 93 -2.50 -8.44 -11.23
N LEU A 94 -1.90 -7.24 -11.17
CA LEU A 94 -1.95 -6.39 -9.97
C LEU A 94 -3.37 -5.93 -9.63
N ILE A 95 -4.20 -5.68 -10.65
CA ILE A 95 -5.59 -5.28 -10.46
C ILE A 95 -6.45 -6.49 -10.07
N GLU A 96 -6.25 -7.66 -10.70
CA GLU A 96 -6.91 -8.91 -10.33
C GLU A 96 -6.61 -9.27 -8.87
N ASP A 97 -5.35 -9.19 -8.44
CA ASP A 97 -4.96 -9.39 -7.05
C ASP A 97 -5.54 -8.30 -6.11
N SER A 98 -5.92 -7.12 -6.63
CA SER A 98 -6.55 -6.04 -5.88
C SER A 98 -8.09 -6.00 -5.95
N GLU A 99 -8.73 -6.89 -6.71
CA GLU A 99 -10.20 -7.06 -6.66
C GLU A 99 -10.63 -7.72 -5.34
N GLU A 100 -9.69 -8.32 -4.60
CA GLU A 100 -9.86 -8.58 -3.18
C GLU A 100 -9.86 -7.26 -2.42
N GLU A 101 -10.91 -7.00 -1.63
CA GLU A 101 -11.04 -5.80 -0.81
C GLU A 101 -9.79 -5.62 0.07
N GLU A 102 -8.85 -4.77 -0.36
CA GLU A 102 -7.57 -4.61 0.35
C GLU A 102 -7.86 -4.01 1.74
N GLU A 103 -7.63 -4.83 2.76
CA GLU A 103 -7.87 -4.48 4.15
C GLU A 103 -6.56 -4.08 4.83
N PHE A 104 -6.59 -2.93 5.49
CA PHE A 104 -5.46 -2.44 6.28
C PHE A 104 -5.84 -2.36 7.75
N SER A 105 -5.17 -3.10 8.63
CA SER A 105 -5.44 -3.08 10.07
C SER A 105 -4.34 -2.35 10.85
N LEU A 106 -4.76 -1.46 11.75
CA LEU A 106 -3.92 -0.64 12.62
C LEU A 106 -4.22 -0.94 14.09
N ASN A 107 -3.22 -1.45 14.81
CA ASN A 107 -3.33 -1.64 16.25
C ASN A 107 -3.05 -0.33 17.00
N MET A 108 -4.09 0.25 17.61
CA MET A 108 -4.00 1.47 18.41
C MET A 108 -4.14 1.22 19.91
N HIS A 109 -4.24 -0.04 20.35
CA HIS A 109 -4.48 -0.37 21.76
C HIS A 109 -3.38 0.17 22.69
N TYR A 110 -2.15 0.32 22.20
CA TYR A 110 -1.04 0.87 22.99
C TYR A 110 -1.00 2.40 23.03
N LEU A 111 -1.80 3.09 22.20
CA LEU A 111 -1.80 4.55 22.10
C LEU A 111 -2.72 5.18 23.15
N GLU A 112 -2.33 6.32 23.72
CA GLU A 112 -3.25 7.08 24.56
C GLU A 112 -4.49 7.51 23.76
N PRO A 113 -5.68 7.65 24.38
CA PRO A 113 -6.92 7.91 23.65
C PRO A 113 -6.91 9.15 22.74
N LYS A 114 -6.12 10.17 23.07
CA LYS A 114 -5.96 11.37 22.21
C LYS A 114 -5.00 11.12 21.05
N ASP A 115 -3.96 10.33 21.25
CA ASP A 115 -2.96 10.03 20.24
C ASP A 115 -3.58 9.09 19.20
N ALA A 116 -4.30 8.06 19.63
CA ALA A 116 -5.10 7.21 18.74
C ALA A 116 -6.06 8.03 17.86
N LEU A 117 -6.74 9.02 18.44
CA LEU A 117 -7.62 9.93 17.69
C LEU A 117 -6.84 10.77 16.67
N HIS A 118 -5.62 11.19 16.98
CA HIS A 118 -4.76 11.93 16.07
C HIS A 118 -4.28 11.05 14.90
N HIS A 119 -3.78 9.84 15.19
CA HIS A 119 -3.36 8.88 14.18
C HIS A 119 -4.49 8.51 13.24
N MET A 120 -5.68 8.24 13.77
CA MET A 120 -6.85 7.94 12.96
C MET A 120 -7.20 9.07 11.99
N LYS A 121 -7.16 10.34 12.44
CA LYS A 121 -7.37 11.49 11.56
C LYS A 121 -6.35 11.55 10.44
N LEU A 122 -5.07 11.38 10.78
CA LEU A 122 -3.98 11.37 9.81
C LEU A 122 -4.23 10.31 8.74
N HIS A 123 -4.57 9.09 9.14
CA HIS A 123 -4.85 8.00 8.21
C HIS A 123 -6.07 8.27 7.33
N LEU A 124 -7.18 8.76 7.89
CA LEU A 124 -8.37 9.14 7.11
C LEU A 124 -8.11 10.29 6.11
N THR A 125 -7.15 11.16 6.39
CA THR A 125 -6.78 12.25 5.46
C THR A 125 -5.76 11.86 4.39
N SER A 126 -4.96 10.81 4.63
CA SER A 126 -3.80 10.48 3.80
C SER A 126 -3.95 9.17 3.03
N LEU A 127 -4.72 8.21 3.54
CA LEU A 127 -4.91 6.91 2.92
C LEU A 127 -6.16 6.94 2.02
N SER A 128 -5.92 6.92 0.71
CA SER A 128 -6.97 6.78 -0.32
C SER A 128 -6.78 5.53 -1.18
N ALA A 129 -5.78 4.70 -0.87
CA ALA A 129 -5.38 3.55 -1.68
C ALA A 129 -5.99 2.22 -1.22
N PHE A 130 -6.73 2.20 -0.10
CA PHE A 130 -7.31 0.98 0.47
C PHE A 130 -8.83 1.04 0.45
N CYS A 131 -9.51 -0.11 0.38
CA CYS A 131 -10.97 -0.15 0.48
C CYS A 131 -11.40 -0.04 1.95
N TYR A 132 -10.78 -0.83 2.83
CA TYR A 132 -11.13 -0.87 4.25
C TYR A 132 -9.95 -0.56 5.16
N LEU A 133 -10.21 0.28 6.14
CA LEU A 133 -9.28 0.61 7.22
C LEU A 133 -9.86 0.13 8.55
N LYS A 134 -9.17 -0.79 9.20
CA LYS A 134 -9.53 -1.34 10.49
C LYS A 134 -8.64 -0.80 11.60
N PHE A 135 -9.27 -0.50 12.71
CA PHE A 135 -8.65 0.10 13.87
C PHE A 135 -8.92 -0.76 15.09
N VAL A 136 -7.90 -1.43 15.63
CA VAL A 136 -8.01 -2.13 16.92
C VAL A 136 -7.90 -1.08 18.02
N VAL A 137 -9.04 -0.73 18.60
CA VAL A 137 -9.17 0.35 19.59
C VAL A 137 -9.14 -0.13 21.03
N GLY A 138 -8.98 -1.43 21.25
CA GLY A 138 -8.83 -2.01 22.57
C GLY A 138 -8.74 -3.52 22.55
N ILE A 139 -8.61 -4.09 23.73
CA ILE A 139 -8.79 -5.51 24.02
C ILE A 139 -9.79 -5.62 25.17
N ASP A 140 -10.57 -6.70 25.22
CA ASP A 140 -11.64 -6.87 26.21
C ASP A 140 -11.09 -7.24 27.61
N ASP A 141 -10.19 -6.42 28.15
CA ASP A 141 -9.49 -6.65 29.42
C ASP A 141 -10.00 -5.78 30.57
N GLY A 142 -10.94 -4.88 30.28
CA GLY A 142 -11.52 -3.95 31.25
C GLY A 142 -10.77 -2.62 31.41
N ASP A 143 -9.78 -2.30 30.56
CA ASP A 143 -9.10 -1.01 30.60
C ASP A 143 -10.07 0.15 30.25
N LYS A 144 -10.15 1.12 31.15
CA LYS A 144 -10.92 2.36 30.96
C LYS A 144 -10.39 3.19 29.79
N LYS A 145 -9.10 3.06 29.43
CA LYS A 145 -8.51 3.74 28.27
C LYS A 145 -9.09 3.23 26.96
N ASP A 146 -9.34 1.94 26.84
CA ASP A 146 -9.92 1.31 25.65
C ASP A 146 -11.34 1.83 25.40
N VAL A 147 -12.17 1.82 26.45
CA VAL A 147 -13.53 2.41 26.40
C VAL A 147 -13.47 3.88 25.98
N ARG A 148 -12.52 4.65 26.53
CA ARG A 148 -12.35 6.07 26.20
C ARG A 148 -11.86 6.28 24.77
N ARG A 149 -10.94 5.45 24.29
CA ARG A 149 -10.41 5.48 22.91
C ARG A 149 -11.53 5.21 21.92
N LYS A 150 -12.25 4.09 22.10
CA LYS A 150 -13.41 3.72 21.30
C LYS A 150 -14.44 4.87 21.25
N ARG A 151 -14.82 5.42 22.42
CA ARG A 151 -15.78 6.53 22.50
C ARG A 151 -15.31 7.80 21.76
N LEU A 152 -14.04 8.17 21.85
CA LEU A 152 -13.53 9.36 21.16
C LEU A 152 -13.56 9.17 19.65
N ILE A 153 -13.22 7.97 19.19
CA ILE A 153 -13.19 7.58 17.79
C ILE A 153 -14.60 7.54 17.20
N THR A 154 -15.53 6.81 17.81
CA THR A 154 -16.91 6.72 17.29
C THR A 154 -17.58 8.09 17.27
N LYS A 155 -17.37 8.91 18.30
CA LYS A 155 -17.88 10.30 18.32
C LYS A 155 -17.30 11.17 17.19
N LEU A 156 -16.05 10.93 16.77
CA LEU A 156 -15.48 11.61 15.61
C LEU A 156 -16.20 11.17 14.34
N LEU A 157 -16.40 9.86 14.16
CA LEU A 157 -17.05 9.31 12.97
C LEU A 157 -18.50 9.77 12.83
N GLU A 158 -19.27 9.74 13.94
CA GLU A 158 -20.63 10.30 14.03
C GLU A 158 -20.66 11.76 13.56
N LYS A 159 -19.71 12.56 14.04
CA LYS A 159 -19.64 13.98 13.73
C LYS A 159 -19.35 14.23 12.25
N GLU A 160 -18.49 13.44 11.63
CA GLU A 160 -18.17 13.56 10.21
C GLU A 160 -19.16 12.83 9.29
N GLY A 161 -20.14 12.11 9.85
CA GLY A 161 -21.11 11.33 9.08
C GLY A 161 -20.49 10.14 8.34
N ILE A 162 -19.34 9.65 8.80
CA ILE A 162 -18.66 8.49 8.23
C ILE A 162 -19.34 7.23 8.77
N PRO A 163 -19.75 6.24 7.95
CA PRO A 163 -20.25 4.96 8.44
C PRO A 163 -19.10 4.09 9.00
N TRP A 164 -19.38 3.30 10.04
CA TRP A 164 -18.45 2.28 10.55
C TRP A 164 -19.19 1.07 11.09
N THR A 165 -18.49 -0.06 11.11
CA THR A 165 -18.96 -1.29 11.76
C THR A 165 -17.99 -1.69 12.87
N GLU A 166 -18.49 -2.48 13.82
CA GLU A 166 -17.67 -3.13 14.83
C GLU A 166 -17.46 -4.59 14.45
N GLU A 167 -16.23 -5.07 14.53
CA GLU A 167 -15.86 -6.43 14.17
C GLU A 167 -15.35 -7.24 15.36
N GLY A 168 -15.45 -8.56 15.24
CA GLY A 168 -14.94 -9.52 16.23
C GLY A 168 -15.56 -9.33 17.61
N ASN A 169 -14.74 -9.02 18.60
CA ASN A 169 -15.14 -8.77 19.99
C ASN A 169 -15.66 -7.33 20.23
N GLY A 170 -15.93 -6.57 19.17
CA GLY A 170 -16.40 -5.19 19.25
C GLY A 170 -15.29 -4.16 19.50
N TRP A 171 -14.02 -4.58 19.56
CA TRP A 171 -12.89 -3.69 19.77
C TRP A 171 -12.11 -3.34 18.50
N THR A 172 -12.62 -3.78 17.35
CA THR A 172 -12.11 -3.37 16.04
C THR A 172 -13.18 -2.55 15.33
N ILE A 173 -12.81 -1.34 14.91
CA ILE A 173 -13.66 -0.45 14.13
C ILE A 173 -13.23 -0.55 12.68
N SER A 174 -14.17 -0.87 11.80
CA SER A 174 -13.94 -1.04 10.37
C SER A 174 -14.62 0.10 9.60
N ILE A 175 -13.88 0.73 8.69
CA ILE A 175 -14.30 1.90 7.93
C ILE A 175 -13.98 1.67 6.47
N ARG A 176 -14.97 1.92 5.60
CA ARG A 176 -14.77 1.95 4.16
C ARG A 176 -14.22 3.31 3.74
N VAL A 177 -12.95 3.38 3.33
CA VAL A 177 -12.22 4.65 3.13
C VAL A 177 -12.18 5.11 1.67
N ASP A 178 -12.43 4.23 0.70
CA ASP A 178 -12.57 4.58 -0.73
C ASP A 178 -13.83 5.45 -1.00
N GLU A 179 -14.82 5.42 -0.11
CA GLU A 179 -16.03 6.24 -0.19
C GLU A 179 -15.91 7.61 0.53
N ILE A 180 -14.81 7.86 1.25
CA ILE A 180 -14.59 9.09 2.00
C ILE A 180 -13.87 10.10 1.11
N ASP A 181 -14.40 11.32 1.02
CA ASP A 181 -13.70 12.46 0.42
C ASP A 181 -12.83 13.16 1.49
N PRO A 182 -11.49 13.01 1.48
CA PRO A 182 -10.63 13.54 2.52
C PRO A 182 -10.74 15.06 2.68
N LYS A 183 -11.09 15.78 1.60
CA LYS A 183 -11.18 17.25 1.60
C LYS A 183 -12.42 17.77 2.34
N LYS A 184 -13.44 16.92 2.53
CA LYS A 184 -14.68 17.27 3.24
C LYS A 184 -14.57 17.06 4.75
N LEU A 185 -13.51 16.40 5.23
CA LEU A 185 -13.30 16.15 6.65
C LEU A 185 -12.97 17.45 7.40
N SER A 186 -13.64 17.69 8.53
CA SER A 186 -13.50 18.92 9.32
C SER A 186 -12.11 19.13 9.95
N PHE A 187 -11.25 18.13 9.82
CA PHE A 187 -9.88 18.10 10.33
C PHE A 187 -8.79 17.99 9.25
N ALA A 188 -9.14 18.03 7.96
CA ALA A 188 -8.16 17.90 6.88
C ALA A 188 -7.19 19.09 6.72
N ASN A 189 -7.59 20.27 7.20
CA ASN A 189 -6.85 21.53 7.03
C ASN A 189 -6.39 22.14 8.37
N LYS A 190 -6.14 21.30 9.39
CA LYS A 190 -5.80 21.74 10.75
C LYS A 190 -4.40 21.35 11.16
#